data_AF-A0A1H4QWA8-F1
#
_entry.id   AF-A0A1H4QWA8-F1
#
_cell.length_a   1.000
_cell.length_b   1.000
_cell.length_c   1.000
_cell.angle_alpha   90.00
_cell.angle_beta   90.00
_cell.angle_gamma   90.00
#
_symmetry.space_group_name_H-M   'P 1'
#
loop_
_entity.id
_entity.type
_entity.pdbx_description
1 polymer ?
#
loop_
_entity_poly.entity_id
_entity_poly.type
_entity_poly.pdbx_seq_one_letter_code
_entity_poly.pdbx_strand_id
1 'polypeptide(L)'
;MTDNNDVTDDNDVTDDNDVTDDNDVAGLQRRLAEFAAARDWQPYHTPKNLAAALSVEAAELLEIFQWLTPEQAERVMDDPDAAHRVADEVADVLAYLLQFCQVLGVDPLAALAAKIDRNEVRFPVRKRGGGSESGTTDVDLRKDRHSSE
;
A
#
# COMPACT_ATOMS: atom_id res chain seq x y z
N MET A 1 1.42 -10.42 68.15
CA MET A 1 0.94 -11.33 67.10
C MET A 1 -0.09 -10.54 66.30
N THR A 2 0.33 -9.67 65.38
CA THR A 2 0.69 -9.97 63.97
C THR A 2 -0.55 -10.46 63.20
N ASP A 3 -1.04 -9.88 62.11
CA ASP A 3 -0.58 -8.80 61.24
C ASP A 3 -1.83 -8.20 60.56
N ASN A 4 -1.88 -6.86 60.43
CA ASN A 4 -2.79 -6.20 59.49
C ASN A 4 -2.13 -6.26 58.12
N ASN A 5 -2.64 -7.12 57.24
CA ASN A 5 -2.14 -7.18 55.86
C ASN A 5 -2.79 -6.07 55.04
N ASP A 6 -2.03 -4.98 54.96
CA ASP A 6 -2.03 -3.98 53.91
C ASP A 6 -1.85 -4.67 52.55
N VAL A 7 -2.87 -4.58 51.71
CA VAL A 7 -2.73 -4.85 50.27
C VAL A 7 -3.47 -3.73 49.56
N THR A 8 -2.71 -2.68 49.25
CA THR A 8 -3.04 -1.73 48.21
C THR A 8 -3.14 -2.49 46.88
N ASP A 9 -4.36 -2.59 46.35
CA ASP A 9 -4.62 -3.00 44.97
C ASP A 9 -4.28 -1.82 44.05
N ASP A 10 -2.99 -1.51 43.94
CA ASP A 10 -2.46 -0.68 42.86
C ASP A 10 -2.46 -1.55 41.61
N ASN A 11 -3.60 -1.58 40.92
CA ASN A 11 -3.69 -2.05 39.54
C ASN A 11 -2.83 -1.11 38.70
N ASP A 12 -1.58 -1.53 38.53
CA ASP A 12 -0.61 -1.09 37.54
C ASP A 12 -1.32 -0.93 36.19
N VAL A 13 -1.60 0.33 35.84
CA VAL A 13 -1.96 0.72 34.49
C VAL A 13 -0.71 0.48 33.67
N THR A 14 -0.52 -0.74 33.21
CA THR A 14 0.36 -1.00 32.08
C THR A 14 -0.34 -0.39 30.89
N ASP A 15 -0.02 0.88 30.66
CA ASP A 15 -0.17 1.58 29.39
C ASP A 15 0.25 0.58 28.30
N ASP A 16 -0.75 0.08 27.57
CA ASP A 16 -0.58 -0.69 26.33
C ASP A 16 0.11 0.23 25.33
N ASN A 17 1.41 0.46 25.53
CA ASN A 17 2.30 0.91 24.49
C ASN A 17 2.42 -0.25 23.53
N ASP A 18 1.40 -0.35 22.67
CA ASP A 18 1.43 -1.02 21.38
C ASP A 18 2.77 -0.65 20.74
N VAL A 19 3.74 -1.55 20.84
CA VAL A 19 5.01 -1.45 20.14
C VAL A 19 4.66 -1.69 18.67
N THR A 20 4.12 -0.66 18.01
CA THR A 20 3.85 -0.69 16.58
C THR A 20 5.17 -1.01 15.89
N ASP A 21 5.22 -2.13 15.15
CA ASP A 21 6.40 -2.52 14.40
C ASP A 21 6.80 -1.37 13.47
N ASP A 22 8.04 -0.89 13.57
CA ASP A 22 8.56 0.21 12.74
C ASP A 22 8.52 -0.10 11.23
N ASN A 23 8.25 -1.34 10.85
CA ASN A 23 8.10 -1.79 9.48
C ASN A 23 6.65 -1.99 9.03
N ASP A 24 5.65 -1.75 9.89
CA ASP A 24 4.27 -1.65 9.43
C ASP A 24 4.06 -0.36 8.60
N VAL A 25 2.94 -0.27 7.88
CA VAL A 25 2.67 0.87 6.99
C VAL A 25 2.66 2.20 7.74
N ALA A 26 2.11 2.22 8.95
CA ALA A 26 2.05 3.43 9.76
C ALA A 26 3.45 3.84 10.26
N GLY A 27 4.28 2.88 10.68
CA GLY A 27 5.68 3.06 11.06
C GLY A 27 6.51 3.60 9.90
N LEU A 28 6.37 3.02 8.70
CA LEU A 28 7.03 3.51 7.50
C LEU A 28 6.57 4.92 7.11
N GLN A 29 5.27 5.22 7.19
CA GLN A 29 4.75 6.58 6.97
C GLN A 29 5.34 7.60 7.95
N ARG A 30 5.45 7.26 9.24
CA ARG A 30 6.11 8.12 10.23
C ARG A 30 7.57 8.35 9.89
N ARG A 31 8.33 7.30 9.57
CA ARG A 31 9.75 7.39 9.18
C ARG A 31 9.95 8.28 7.95
N LEU A 32 9.07 8.21 6.96
CA LEU A 32 9.09 9.10 5.78
C LEU A 32 8.80 10.56 6.16
N ALA A 33 7.82 10.79 7.03
CA ALA A 33 7.48 12.14 7.51
C ALA A 33 8.65 12.77 8.30
N GLU A 34 9.28 12.00 9.18
CA GLU A 34 10.48 12.42 9.93
C GLU A 34 11.66 12.71 9.00
N PHE A 35 11.88 11.85 7.99
CA PHE A 35 12.93 12.04 6.99
C PHE A 35 12.75 13.35 6.20
N ALA A 36 11.52 13.65 5.79
CA ALA A 36 11.17 14.88 5.08
C ALA A 36 11.30 16.11 5.99
N ALA A 37 10.87 15.99 7.26
CA ALA A 37 10.94 17.06 8.24
C ALA A 37 12.38 17.45 8.59
N ALA A 38 13.28 16.46 8.71
CA ALA A 38 14.70 16.71 8.92
C ALA A 38 15.39 17.49 7.79
N ARG A 39 14.71 17.66 6.63
CA ARG A 39 15.23 18.33 5.43
C ARG A 39 14.38 19.53 5.00
N ASP A 40 13.38 19.91 5.81
CA ASP A 40 12.44 20.98 5.48
C ASP A 40 11.76 20.80 4.11
N TRP A 41 11.40 19.56 3.76
CA TRP A 41 10.83 19.22 2.45
C TRP A 41 9.31 19.43 2.35
N GLN A 42 8.63 19.68 3.47
CA GLN A 42 7.18 19.86 3.54
C GLN A 42 6.62 20.88 2.52
N PRO A 43 7.28 22.02 2.21
CA PRO A 43 6.80 22.95 1.18
C PRO A 43 6.72 22.35 -0.23
N TYR A 44 7.54 21.33 -0.53
CA TYR A 44 7.56 20.66 -1.83
C TYR A 44 6.56 19.51 -1.93
N HIS A 45 6.10 18.98 -0.79
CA HIS A 45 5.16 17.86 -0.68
C HIS A 45 3.71 18.30 -0.90
N THR A 46 3.46 19.05 -1.96
CA THR A 46 2.08 19.35 -2.39
C THR A 46 1.46 18.09 -3.04
N PRO A 47 0.12 17.89 -2.98
CA PRO A 47 -0.52 16.74 -3.63
C PRO A 47 -0.16 16.60 -5.12
N LYS A 48 -0.06 17.72 -5.84
CA LYS A 48 0.35 17.74 -7.24
C LYS A 48 1.77 17.22 -7.45
N ASN A 49 2.72 17.67 -6.63
CA ASN A 49 4.12 17.27 -6.77
C ASN A 49 4.31 15.80 -6.40
N LEU A 50 3.66 15.34 -5.33
CA LEU A 50 3.73 13.95 -4.90
C LEU A 50 3.09 13.00 -5.93
N ALA A 51 1.96 13.38 -6.52
CA ALA A 51 1.36 12.60 -7.61
C ALA A 51 2.25 12.55 -8.86
N ALA A 52 2.95 13.65 -9.17
CA ALA A 52 3.91 13.69 -10.27
C ALA A 52 5.13 12.80 -9.98
N ALA A 53 5.72 12.88 -8.79
CA ALA A 53 6.83 12.04 -8.37
C ALA A 53 6.45 10.55 -8.38
N LEU A 54 5.30 10.19 -7.81
CA LEU A 54 4.76 8.83 -7.88
C LEU A 54 4.68 8.30 -9.32
N SER A 55 4.25 9.15 -10.27
CA SER A 55 4.18 8.76 -11.68
C SER A 55 5.56 8.59 -12.32
N VAL A 56 6.58 9.31 -11.86
CA VAL A 56 7.96 9.16 -12.32
C VAL A 56 8.52 7.83 -11.83
N GLU A 57 8.41 7.50 -10.55
CA GLU A 57 8.95 6.23 -10.03
C GLU A 57 8.24 5.01 -10.62
N ALA A 58 6.94 5.12 -10.90
CA ALA A 58 6.22 4.06 -11.63
C ALA A 58 6.74 3.88 -13.05
N ALA A 59 7.22 4.96 -13.69
CA ALA A 59 7.85 4.89 -15.00
C ALA A 59 9.30 4.37 -14.93
N GLU A 60 10.05 4.67 -13.87
CA GLU A 60 11.37 4.08 -13.61
C GLU A 60 11.28 2.57 -13.37
N LEU A 61 10.28 2.11 -12.59
CA LEU A 61 9.95 0.69 -12.48
C LEU A 61 9.66 0.07 -13.86
N LEU A 62 8.84 0.72 -14.70
CA LEU A 62 8.53 0.24 -16.04
C LEU A 62 9.77 0.17 -16.95
N GLU A 63 10.71 1.11 -16.80
CA GLU A 63 11.93 1.21 -17.61
C GLU A 63 12.79 -0.06 -17.53
N ILE A 64 12.78 -0.73 -16.38
CA ILE A 64 13.47 -2.03 -16.18
C ILE A 64 12.92 -3.11 -17.13
N PHE A 65 11.61 -3.09 -17.41
CA PHE A 65 10.93 -4.13 -18.18
C PHE A 65 10.76 -3.80 -19.66
N GLN A 66 10.94 -2.54 -20.06
CA GLN A 66 10.45 -1.99 -21.34
C GLN A 66 10.95 -2.75 -22.60
N TRP A 67 12.12 -3.40 -22.53
CA TRP A 67 12.73 -4.13 -23.66
C TRP A 67 12.78 -5.65 -23.45
N LEU A 68 12.22 -6.17 -22.36
CA LEU A 68 12.24 -7.59 -22.05
C LEU A 68 11.14 -8.33 -22.83
N THR A 69 11.42 -9.56 -23.26
CA THR A 69 10.35 -10.48 -23.65
C THR A 69 9.56 -10.93 -22.40
N PRO A 70 8.33 -11.46 -22.55
CA PRO A 70 7.58 -11.98 -21.41
C PRO A 70 8.37 -13.01 -20.58
N GLU A 71 9.09 -13.92 -21.22
CA GLU A 71 9.87 -14.96 -20.55
C GLU A 71 11.09 -14.39 -19.80
N GLN A 72 11.65 -13.28 -20.30
CA GLN A 72 12.73 -12.56 -19.60
C GLN A 72 12.19 -11.78 -18.41
N ALA A 73 11.05 -11.11 -18.56
CA ALA A 73 10.39 -10.37 -17.48
C ALA A 73 10.01 -11.29 -16.30
N GLU A 74 9.55 -12.52 -16.57
CA GLU A 74 9.28 -13.54 -15.54
C GLU A 74 10.53 -13.93 -14.72
N ARG A 75 11.72 -13.76 -15.29
CA ARG A 75 13.01 -14.11 -14.67
C ARG A 75 13.83 -12.88 -14.30
N VAL A 76 13.24 -11.68 -14.30
CA VAL A 76 13.96 -10.42 -14.03
C VAL A 76 14.71 -10.47 -12.69
N MET A 77 14.18 -11.20 -11.71
CA MET A 77 14.75 -11.33 -10.37
C MET A 77 15.92 -12.33 -10.29
N ASP A 78 16.17 -13.12 -11.33
CA ASP A 78 17.31 -14.06 -11.38
C ASP A 78 18.65 -13.33 -11.60
N ASP A 79 18.60 -12.11 -12.16
CA ASP A 79 19.75 -11.20 -12.28
C ASP A 79 19.82 -10.29 -11.04
N PRO A 80 20.85 -10.39 -10.19
CA PRO A 80 20.96 -9.60 -8.96
C PRO A 80 20.90 -8.08 -9.17
N ASP A 81 21.46 -7.58 -10.27
CA ASP A 81 21.47 -6.14 -10.55
C ASP A 81 20.07 -5.64 -10.91
N ALA A 82 19.36 -6.39 -11.77
CA ALA A 82 17.96 -6.08 -12.10
C ALA A 82 17.05 -6.25 -10.88
N ALA A 83 17.24 -7.29 -10.08
CA ALA A 83 16.48 -7.52 -8.85
C ALA A 83 16.59 -6.37 -7.85
N HIS A 84 17.80 -5.82 -7.66
CA HIS A 84 18.03 -4.66 -6.81
C HIS A 84 17.26 -3.44 -7.33
N ARG A 85 17.36 -3.15 -8.63
CA ARG A 85 16.61 -2.04 -9.24
C ARG A 85 15.11 -2.20 -9.05
N VAL A 86 14.55 -3.39 -9.31
CA VAL A 86 13.12 -3.63 -9.10
C VAL A 86 12.72 -3.36 -7.65
N ALA A 87 13.52 -3.81 -6.68
CA ALA A 87 13.25 -3.57 -5.27
C ALA A 87 13.26 -2.08 -4.91
N ASP A 88 14.24 -1.33 -5.42
CA ASP A 88 14.34 0.12 -5.20
C ASP A 88 13.15 0.86 -5.79
N GLU A 89 12.81 0.64 -7.06
CA GLU A 89 11.71 1.36 -7.71
C GLU A 89 10.34 1.00 -7.10
N VAL A 90 10.15 -0.25 -6.65
CA VAL A 90 8.95 -0.64 -5.88
C VAL A 90 8.89 0.11 -4.56
N ALA A 91 10.01 0.26 -3.85
CA ALA A 91 10.08 1.00 -2.61
C ALA A 91 9.79 2.49 -2.82
N ASP A 92 10.31 3.09 -3.90
CA ASP A 92 10.10 4.50 -4.22
C ASP A 92 8.64 4.79 -4.62
N VAL A 93 8.02 3.93 -5.43
CA VAL A 93 6.58 3.98 -5.72
C VAL A 93 5.76 3.93 -4.42
N LEU A 94 6.09 3.00 -3.52
CA LEU A 94 5.40 2.89 -2.24
C LEU A 94 5.62 4.14 -1.38
N ALA A 95 6.85 4.65 -1.30
CA ALA A 95 7.20 5.81 -0.49
C ALA A 95 6.42 7.06 -0.92
N TYR A 96 6.33 7.34 -2.23
CA TYR A 96 5.55 8.50 -2.69
C TYR A 96 4.05 8.30 -2.56
N LEU A 97 3.54 7.07 -2.73
CA LEU A 97 2.13 6.79 -2.47
C LEU A 97 1.77 7.04 -1.00
N LEU A 98 2.61 6.58 -0.07
CA LEU A 98 2.42 6.77 1.37
C LEU A 98 2.48 8.24 1.78
N GLN A 99 3.40 9.01 1.21
CA GLN A 99 3.49 10.47 1.43
C GLN A 99 2.30 11.22 0.82
N PHE A 100 1.86 10.82 -0.38
CA PHE A 100 0.67 11.39 -1.02
C PHE A 100 -0.59 11.16 -0.17
N CYS A 101 -0.77 9.93 0.31
CA CYS A 101 -1.83 9.55 1.25
C CYS A 101 -1.78 10.38 2.53
N GLN A 102 -0.60 10.56 3.12
CA GLN A 102 -0.41 11.37 4.34
C GLN A 102 -0.86 12.82 4.13
N VAL A 103 -0.47 13.46 3.03
CA VAL A 103 -0.83 14.86 2.76
C VAL A 103 -2.34 15.05 2.49
N LEU A 104 -3.01 14.03 1.93
CA LEU A 104 -4.45 14.06 1.67
C LEU A 104 -5.32 13.49 2.80
N GLY A 105 -4.72 12.91 3.84
CA GLY A 105 -5.45 12.24 4.91
C GLY A 105 -6.15 10.95 4.47
N VAL A 106 -5.58 10.24 3.49
CA VAL A 106 -6.09 8.95 3.02
C VAL A 106 -5.37 7.83 3.77
N ASP A 107 -6.12 6.95 4.43
CA ASP A 107 -5.59 5.67 4.93
C ASP A 107 -5.46 4.67 3.76
N PRO A 108 -4.23 4.30 3.35
CA PRO A 108 -4.03 3.42 2.21
C PRO A 108 -4.54 1.99 2.45
N LEU A 109 -4.45 1.48 3.69
CA LEU A 109 -4.89 0.13 4.03
C LEU A 109 -6.42 0.03 4.02
N ALA A 110 -7.09 1.00 4.65
CA ALA A 110 -8.55 1.07 4.61
C ALA A 110 -9.07 1.27 3.17
N ALA A 111 -8.41 2.13 2.38
CA ALA A 111 -8.77 2.37 0.99
C ALA A 111 -8.63 1.10 0.12
N LEU A 112 -7.53 0.34 0.30
CA LEU A 112 -7.30 -0.91 -0.42
C LEU A 112 -8.29 -1.99 0.00
N ALA A 113 -8.54 -2.17 1.30
CA ALA A 113 -9.51 -3.15 1.82
C ALA A 113 -10.90 -2.91 1.21
N ALA A 114 -11.41 -1.67 1.29
CA ALA A 114 -12.70 -1.32 0.70
C ALA A 114 -12.70 -1.52 -0.83
N LYS A 115 -11.57 -1.32 -1.51
CA LYS A 115 -11.45 -1.56 -2.95
C LYS A 115 -11.47 -3.05 -3.30
N ILE A 116 -10.85 -3.90 -2.50
CA ILE A 116 -10.88 -5.35 -2.64
C ILE A 116 -12.32 -5.85 -2.52
N ASP A 117 -13.05 -5.44 -1.46
CA ASP A 117 -14.47 -5.83 -1.27
C ASP A 117 -15.33 -5.49 -2.49
N ARG A 118 -15.15 -4.26 -3.04
CA ARG A 118 -15.86 -3.85 -4.27
C ARG A 118 -15.44 -4.68 -5.48
N ASN A 119 -14.18 -5.07 -5.59
CA ASN A 119 -13.67 -5.86 -6.71
C ASN A 119 -14.17 -7.31 -6.65
N GLU A 120 -14.30 -7.91 -5.46
CA GLU A 120 -14.85 -9.26 -5.29
C GLU A 120 -16.30 -9.36 -5.76
N VAL A 121 -17.10 -8.32 -5.48
CA VAL A 121 -18.48 -8.21 -5.98
C VAL A 121 -18.50 -7.98 -7.50
N ARG A 122 -17.61 -7.14 -8.02
CA ARG A 122 -17.55 -6.81 -9.47
C ARG A 122 -17.04 -7.97 -10.32
N PHE A 123 -16.15 -8.80 -9.79
CA PHE A 123 -15.48 -9.89 -10.51
C PHE A 123 -15.60 -11.21 -9.73
N PRO A 124 -16.80 -11.82 -9.63
CA PRO A 124 -17.00 -13.03 -8.85
C PRO A 124 -16.27 -14.23 -9.47
N VAL A 125 -15.75 -15.12 -8.61
CA VAL A 125 -15.15 -16.38 -9.06
C VAL A 125 -16.23 -17.23 -9.74
N ARG A 126 -16.04 -17.51 -11.04
CA ARG A 126 -16.86 -18.51 -11.73
C ARG A 126 -16.59 -19.88 -11.09
N LYS A 127 -17.58 -20.44 -10.40
CA LYS A 127 -17.53 -21.83 -9.91
C LYS A 127 -17.27 -22.75 -11.11
N ARG A 128 -16.10 -23.40 -11.15
CA ARG A 128 -15.85 -24.50 -12.09
C ARG A 128 -16.62 -25.71 -11.59
N GLY A 129 -17.86 -25.87 -12.06
CA GLY A 129 -18.66 -27.09 -11.85
C GLY A 129 -20.15 -26.84 -11.84
N GLY A 130 -20.82 -27.24 -12.93
CA GLY A 130 -22.28 -27.26 -13.09
C GLY A 130 -22.71 -26.60 -14.40
N GLY A 131 -22.68 -27.35 -15.50
CA GLY A 131 -23.01 -26.85 -16.82
C GLY A 131 -24.46 -26.39 -16.96
N SER A 132 -24.65 -25.24 -17.59
CA SER A 132 -25.44 -25.05 -18.82
C SER A 132 -25.43 -23.56 -19.18
N GLU A 133 -25.40 -23.30 -20.48
CA GLU A 133 -25.21 -22.01 -21.15
C GLU A 133 -26.18 -20.91 -20.71
N SER A 134 -25.68 -19.68 -20.63
CA SER A 134 -26.26 -18.57 -21.41
C SER A 134 -25.22 -17.46 -21.52
N GLY A 135 -24.88 -17.10 -22.76
CA GLY A 135 -23.95 -16.02 -23.06
C GLY A 135 -24.52 -14.67 -22.63
N THR A 136 -23.71 -13.88 -21.95
CA THR A 136 -23.88 -12.42 -21.93
C THR A 136 -22.51 -11.81 -22.08
N THR A 137 -22.46 -10.92 -23.05
CA THR A 137 -21.31 -10.42 -23.78
C THR A 137 -20.43 -9.47 -22.98
N ASP A 138 -19.14 -9.55 -23.30
CA ASP A 138 -17.99 -8.76 -22.85
C ASP A 138 -18.04 -7.27 -23.29
N VAL A 139 -19.18 -6.59 -23.09
CA VAL A 139 -19.37 -5.21 -23.59
C VAL A 139 -19.60 -4.17 -22.47
N ASP A 140 -19.87 -4.57 -21.23
CA ASP A 140 -20.25 -3.59 -20.18
C ASP A 140 -19.14 -3.14 -19.22
N LEU A 141 -17.90 -3.65 -19.36
CA LEU A 141 -16.81 -3.28 -18.45
C LEU A 141 -16.30 -1.83 -18.61
N ARG A 142 -16.73 -1.13 -19.67
CA ARG A 142 -16.29 0.24 -19.96
C ARG A 142 -17.18 1.35 -19.40
N LYS A 143 -18.44 1.08 -19.01
CA LYS A 143 -19.37 2.15 -18.62
C LYS A 143 -19.24 2.63 -17.17
N ASP A 144 -18.78 1.78 -16.26
CA ASP A 144 -18.75 2.15 -14.82
C ASP A 144 -17.51 2.94 -14.37
N ARG A 145 -16.68 3.42 -15.30
CA ARG A 145 -15.52 4.28 -14.95
C ARG A 145 -15.89 5.74 -14.69
N HIS A 146 -17.13 6.16 -15.03
CA HIS A 146 -17.53 7.59 -15.01
C HIS A 146 -18.72 7.89 -14.08
N SER A 147 -19.23 6.94 -13.27
CA SER A 147 -20.35 7.20 -12.35
C SER A 147 -19.93 7.42 -10.90
N SER A 148 -18.71 7.90 -10.67
CA SER A 148 -18.26 8.28 -9.33
C SER A 148 -17.33 9.49 -9.43
N GLU A 149 -17.89 10.61 -9.90
CA GLU A 149 -17.45 11.95 -9.50
C GLU A 149 -18.32 12.41 -8.32
#